data_AF-A0AAD0F848-F1
#
_entry.id   AF-A0AAD0F848-F1
#
_cell.length_a   1.000
_cell.length_b   1.000
_cell.length_c   1.000
_cell.angle_alpha   90.00
_cell.angle_beta   90.00
_cell.angle_gamma   90.00
#
_symmetry.space_group_name_H-M   'P 1'
#
loop_
_entity.id
_entity.type
_entity.pdbx_description
1 polymer ?
#
loop_
_entity_poly.entity_id
_entity_poly.type
_entity_poly.pdbx_seq_one_letter_code
_entity_poly.pdbx_strand_id
1 'polypeptide(L)'
;MPAKPLCVVLSLTVGGLLLAGCKPKTFEMLPPIPMEQLEVLGVQAPLKSVHYRDRDGEGLLVLSRVDGQASDPESEQEVDKVVLKATLYGRSKAQEAFQARWQIDQQTTCPGLDLDVDFYTDVSGVADLDQNGAAEVTVASHAFCGGGVEPHDIAIEMRDGQRVYSITGQSLITPAGEDPIGGERQDSASLKAAPAWVRAHMDAVWQQVYQRPWSETALQDQDEAADEPG
;
A
#
# COMPACT_ATOMS: atom_id res chain seq x y z
N MET A 1 5.81 9.31 -35.06
CA MET A 1 7.26 9.44 -35.31
C MET A 1 7.95 9.53 -33.95
N PRO A 2 8.66 8.49 -33.47
CA PRO A 2 9.40 8.63 -32.22
C PRO A 2 10.77 9.25 -32.50
N ALA A 3 11.05 10.37 -31.83
CA ALA A 3 12.33 11.05 -31.89
C ALA A 3 13.41 10.16 -31.27
N LYS A 4 14.40 9.77 -32.09
CA LYS A 4 15.61 9.08 -31.63
C LYS A 4 16.47 10.05 -30.83
N PRO A 5 17.03 9.65 -29.67
CA PRO A 5 18.05 10.46 -29.02
C PRO A 5 19.30 10.44 -29.90
N LEU A 6 19.64 11.60 -30.45
CA LEU A 6 20.83 11.82 -31.26
C LEU A 6 22.04 11.90 -30.31
N CYS A 7 22.70 10.77 -30.07
CA CYS A 7 24.04 10.79 -29.50
C CYS A 7 25.00 11.33 -30.57
N VAL A 8 25.35 12.60 -30.45
CA VAL A 8 26.39 13.24 -31.26
C VAL A 8 27.72 12.63 -30.86
N VAL A 9 28.29 11.80 -31.74
CA VAL A 9 29.67 11.33 -31.61
C VAL A 9 30.58 12.40 -32.23
N LEU A 10 31.06 13.33 -31.40
CA LEU A 10 32.24 14.12 -31.74
C LEU A 10 33.47 13.27 -31.40
N SER A 11 34.34 13.02 -32.38
CA SER A 11 35.64 12.41 -32.14
C SER A 11 36.70 13.08 -33.00
N LEU A 12 37.45 13.98 -32.36
CA LEU A 12 38.83 14.29 -32.71
C LEU A 12 39.60 14.46 -31.39
N THR A 13 40.80 13.90 -31.38
CA THR A 13 41.90 14.03 -30.41
C THR A 13 42.06 12.93 -29.36
N VAL A 14 43.32 12.47 -29.34
CA VAL A 14 43.96 11.47 -28.49
C VAL A 14 43.98 11.98 -27.05
N GLY A 15 43.37 11.24 -26.12
CA GLY A 15 43.42 11.52 -24.69
C GLY A 15 42.35 10.73 -23.96
N GLY A 16 42.75 9.95 -22.96
CA GLY A 16 41.94 8.93 -22.27
C GLY A 16 40.47 9.31 -22.05
N LEU A 17 39.59 8.52 -22.65
CA LEU A 17 38.16 8.57 -22.40
C LEU A 17 37.89 7.92 -21.04
N LEU A 18 37.66 8.73 -20.00
CA LEU A 18 36.85 8.30 -18.87
C LEU A 18 35.44 8.04 -19.42
N LEU A 19 35.12 6.78 -19.65
CA LEU A 19 33.75 6.34 -19.90
C LEU A 19 32.94 6.66 -18.65
N ALA A 20 32.34 7.84 -18.59
CA ALA A 20 31.22 8.12 -17.70
C ALA A 20 30.07 7.23 -18.16
N GLY A 21 30.07 5.99 -17.68
CA GLY A 21 28.97 5.06 -17.92
C GLY A 21 27.73 5.64 -17.28
N CYS A 22 26.72 5.99 -18.09
CA CYS A 22 25.35 6.08 -17.62
C CYS A 22 24.96 4.70 -17.10
N LYS A 23 25.20 4.43 -15.80
CA LYS A 23 24.55 3.30 -15.14
C LYS A 23 23.05 3.54 -15.28
N PRO A 24 22.28 2.60 -15.87
CA PRO A 24 20.84 2.71 -15.85
C PRO A 24 20.41 2.85 -14.39
N LYS A 25 19.55 3.83 -14.08
CA LYS A 25 18.97 3.95 -12.75
C LYS A 25 18.09 2.72 -12.54
N THR A 26 18.58 1.79 -11.73
CA THR A 26 17.87 0.57 -11.36
C THR A 26 17.04 0.82 -10.12
N PHE A 27 15.91 0.14 -10.02
CA PHE A 27 15.16 0.06 -8.77
C PHE A 27 16.04 -0.54 -7.67
N GLU A 28 16.02 0.07 -6.48
CA GLU A 28 16.78 -0.34 -5.32
C GLU A 28 15.99 -0.07 -4.04
N MET A 29 15.90 -1.06 -3.17
CA MET A 29 15.38 -0.88 -1.81
C MET A 29 16.43 -0.18 -0.95
N LEU A 30 16.05 0.90 -0.28
CA LEU A 30 16.94 1.68 0.56
C LEU A 30 16.70 1.36 2.05
N PRO A 31 17.66 1.68 2.94
CA PRO A 31 17.46 1.54 4.38
C PRO A 31 16.23 2.33 4.86
N PRO A 32 15.48 1.85 5.87
CA PRO A 32 14.36 2.58 6.43
C PRO A 32 14.71 4.01 6.86
N ILE A 33 13.74 4.92 6.72
CA ILE A 33 13.88 6.30 7.18
C ILE A 33 13.74 6.33 8.71
N PRO A 34 14.62 7.03 9.46
CA PRO A 34 14.49 7.19 10.90
C PRO A 34 13.16 7.84 11.30
N MET A 35 12.61 7.45 12.46
CA MET A 35 11.31 7.93 12.94
C MET A 35 11.24 9.45 13.04
N GLU A 36 12.33 10.12 13.42
CA GLU A 36 12.39 11.58 13.54
C GLU A 36 12.14 12.28 12.20
N GLN A 37 12.54 11.66 11.08
CA GLN A 37 12.24 12.18 9.75
C GLN A 37 10.79 11.92 9.34
N LEU A 38 10.18 10.82 9.81
CA LEU A 38 8.75 10.54 9.60
C LEU A 38 7.87 11.50 10.39
N GLU A 39 8.26 11.84 11.62
CA GLU A 39 7.57 12.84 12.45
C GLU A 39 7.54 14.22 11.79
N VAL A 40 8.63 14.62 11.13
CA VAL A 40 8.69 15.86 10.33
C VAL A 40 7.69 15.84 9.16
N LEU A 41 7.35 14.66 8.64
CA LEU A 41 6.30 14.47 7.62
C LEU A 41 4.89 14.38 8.21
N GLY A 42 4.75 14.54 9.54
CA GLY A 42 3.49 14.43 10.26
C GLY A 42 3.06 13.00 10.57
N VAL A 43 3.97 12.03 10.46
CA VAL A 43 3.71 10.60 10.69
C VAL A 43 4.27 10.21 12.06
N GLN A 44 3.38 9.97 13.03
CA GLN A 44 3.79 9.64 14.41
C GLN A 44 3.95 8.13 14.64
N ALA A 45 3.07 7.32 14.07
CA ALA A 45 3.05 5.86 14.22
C ALA A 45 2.76 5.19 12.87
N PRO A 46 3.78 4.99 12.02
CA PRO A 46 3.59 4.26 10.77
C PRO A 46 3.37 2.77 11.07
N LEU A 47 2.37 2.18 10.42
CA LEU A 47 2.18 0.73 10.40
C LEU A 47 3.24 0.07 9.50
N LYS A 48 3.61 0.74 8.41
CA LYS A 48 4.68 0.32 7.50
C LYS A 48 5.32 1.52 6.82
N SER A 49 6.63 1.46 6.60
CA SER A 49 7.31 2.35 5.67
C SER A 49 8.21 1.57 4.72
N VAL A 50 8.24 1.99 3.45
CA VAL A 50 9.08 1.38 2.41
C VAL A 50 9.85 2.50 1.71
N HIS A 51 11.16 2.53 1.93
CA HIS A 51 12.07 3.48 1.31
C HIS A 51 12.79 2.83 0.14
N TYR A 52 12.80 3.50 -1.01
CA TYR A 52 13.37 2.97 -2.24
C TYR A 52 13.91 4.09 -3.14
N ARG A 53 14.67 3.68 -4.15
CA ARG A 53 15.06 4.53 -5.27
C ARG A 53 14.66 3.86 -6.56
N ASP A 54 14.12 4.63 -7.49
CA ASP A 54 13.79 4.21 -8.84
C ASP A 54 14.35 5.22 -9.86
N ARG A 55 13.96 5.10 -11.13
CA ARG A 55 14.38 6.02 -12.19
C ARG A 55 13.98 7.48 -11.92
N ASP A 56 12.90 7.71 -11.17
CA ASP A 56 12.28 9.00 -10.88
C ASP A 56 12.82 9.65 -9.59
N GLY A 57 13.64 8.93 -8.83
CA GLY A 57 14.33 9.46 -7.64
C GLY A 57 14.11 8.58 -6.43
N GLU A 58 14.16 9.17 -5.24
CA GLU A 58 13.84 8.46 -4.01
C GLU A 58 12.33 8.54 -3.74
N GLY A 59 11.77 7.41 -3.32
CA GLY A 59 10.38 7.26 -2.92
C GLY A 59 10.27 6.67 -1.52
N LEU A 60 9.25 7.11 -0.80
CA LEU A 60 8.93 6.63 0.54
C LEU A 60 7.42 6.38 0.61
N LEU A 61 7.02 5.10 0.59
CA LEU A 61 5.65 4.72 0.91
C LEU A 61 5.50 4.68 2.43
N VAL A 62 4.47 5.32 2.96
CA VAL A 62 4.10 5.25 4.37
C VAL A 62 2.64 4.84 4.47
N LEU A 63 2.38 3.81 5.28
CA LEU A 63 1.04 3.38 5.69
C LEU A 63 0.86 3.74 7.16
N SER A 64 -0.22 4.43 7.51
CA SER A 64 -0.55 4.78 8.88
C SER A 64 -2.04 4.70 9.16
N ARG A 65 -2.38 4.49 10.42
CA ARG A 65 -3.74 4.42 10.94
C ARG A 65 -3.93 5.55 11.95
N VAL A 66 -5.10 6.18 11.91
CA VAL A 66 -5.51 7.20 12.86
C VAL A 66 -6.89 6.81 13.40
N ASP A 67 -6.92 6.42 14.67
CA ASP A 67 -8.14 6.17 15.43
C ASP A 67 -8.70 7.48 15.99
N GLY A 68 -10.01 7.57 16.12
CA GLY A 68 -10.69 8.70 16.69
C GLY A 68 -12.20 8.54 16.69
N GLN A 69 -12.92 9.65 16.77
CA GLN A 69 -14.39 9.67 16.80
C GLN A 69 -14.94 10.58 15.69
N ALA A 70 -16.18 10.33 15.31
CA ALA A 70 -16.98 11.23 14.47
C ALA A 70 -18.43 11.24 14.92
N SER A 71 -19.13 12.34 14.66
CA SER A 71 -20.57 12.42 14.86
C SER A 71 -21.30 11.68 13.73
N ASP A 72 -22.13 10.72 14.11
CA ASP A 72 -23.03 10.01 13.20
C ASP A 72 -24.15 10.96 12.73
N PRO A 73 -24.35 11.12 11.41
CA PRO A 73 -25.28 12.12 10.88
C PRO A 73 -26.76 11.81 11.14
N GLU A 74 -27.11 10.56 11.47
CA GLU A 74 -28.50 10.16 11.71
C GLU A 74 -28.88 10.25 13.19
N SER A 75 -27.98 9.85 14.08
CA SER A 75 -28.22 9.77 15.53
C SER A 75 -27.60 10.92 16.32
N GLU A 76 -26.73 11.73 15.71
CA GLU A 76 -25.89 12.76 16.36
C GLU A 76 -24.98 12.21 17.46
N GLN A 77 -24.81 10.88 17.54
CA GLN A 77 -23.95 10.23 18.54
C GLN A 77 -22.50 10.22 18.05
N GLU A 78 -21.56 10.29 18.99
CA GLU A 78 -20.15 10.04 18.68
C GLU A 78 -19.94 8.54 18.47
N VAL A 79 -19.34 8.19 17.33
CA VAL A 79 -19.05 6.82 16.92
C VAL A 79 -17.56 6.66 16.65
N ASP A 80 -17.08 5.43 16.80
CA ASP A 80 -15.68 5.12 16.53
C ASP A 80 -15.39 5.31 15.04
N LYS A 81 -14.19 5.83 14.76
CA LYS A 81 -13.71 6.13 13.43
C LYS A 81 -12.26 5.71 13.30
N VAL A 82 -11.95 5.03 12.20
CA VAL A 82 -10.59 4.79 11.74
C VAL A 82 -10.38 5.48 10.41
N VAL A 83 -9.23 6.15 10.27
CA VAL A 83 -8.73 6.64 8.98
C VAL A 83 -7.42 5.94 8.66
N LEU A 84 -7.44 5.12 7.61
CA LEU A 84 -6.24 4.57 6.99
C LEU A 84 -5.67 5.57 5.99
N LYS A 85 -4.35 5.81 6.07
CA LYS A 85 -3.62 6.71 5.18
C LYS A 85 -2.48 5.98 4.51
N ALA A 86 -2.48 5.98 3.18
CA ALA A 86 -1.36 5.52 2.37
C ALA A 86 -0.80 6.71 1.59
N THR A 87 0.42 7.13 1.92
CA THR A 87 1.06 8.29 1.30
C THR A 87 2.36 7.86 0.63
N LEU A 88 2.51 8.18 -0.65
CA LEU A 88 3.80 8.09 -1.33
C LEU A 88 4.45 9.47 -1.34
N TYR A 89 5.57 9.58 -0.66
CA TYR A 89 6.45 10.74 -0.77
C TYR A 89 7.55 10.49 -1.81
N GLY A 90 8.12 11.55 -2.35
CA GLY A 90 9.37 11.45 -3.10
C GLY A 90 10.20 12.71 -3.08
N ARG A 91 11.45 12.55 -3.52
CA ARG A 91 12.43 13.64 -3.68
C ARG A 91 13.39 13.33 -4.82
N SER A 92 13.90 14.36 -5.48
CA SER A 92 14.82 14.17 -6.61
C SER A 92 16.26 13.98 -6.15
N LYS A 93 16.62 14.57 -5.00
CA LYS A 93 17.95 14.45 -4.38
C LYS A 93 17.83 14.15 -2.89
N ALA A 94 18.80 13.42 -2.34
CA ALA A 94 18.80 13.00 -0.93
C ALA A 94 18.79 14.18 0.07
N GLN A 95 19.29 15.35 -0.33
CA GLN A 95 19.31 16.56 0.52
C GLN A 95 17.98 17.33 0.48
N GLU A 96 17.08 17.01 -0.44
CA GLU A 96 15.77 17.64 -0.54
C GLU A 96 14.80 17.00 0.46
N ALA A 97 13.83 17.80 0.92
CA ALA A 97 12.73 17.28 1.73
C ALA A 97 11.85 16.37 0.87
N PHE A 98 11.34 15.31 1.49
CA PHE A 98 10.28 14.50 0.90
C PHE A 98 9.01 15.33 0.70
N GLN A 99 8.38 15.21 -0.46
CA GLN A 99 7.07 15.80 -0.75
C GLN A 99 6.09 14.72 -1.16
N ALA A 100 4.82 14.86 -0.72
CA ALA A 100 3.77 13.94 -1.09
C ALA A 100 3.55 13.97 -2.62
N ARG A 101 3.69 12.81 -3.26
CA ARG A 101 3.31 12.59 -4.67
C ARG A 101 1.82 12.32 -4.77
N TRP A 102 1.29 11.52 -3.85
CA TRP A 102 -0.14 11.24 -3.69
C TRP A 102 -0.42 10.69 -2.30
N GLN A 103 -1.69 10.72 -1.90
CA GLN A 103 -2.21 10.14 -0.68
C GLN A 103 -3.58 9.50 -0.94
N ILE A 104 -3.87 8.40 -0.25
CA ILE A 104 -5.17 7.76 -0.18
C ILE A 104 -5.61 7.85 1.28
N ASP A 105 -6.82 8.37 1.51
CA ASP A 105 -7.46 8.38 2.82
C ASP A 105 -8.72 7.50 2.74
N GLN A 106 -8.79 6.45 3.54
CA GLN A 106 -9.97 5.59 3.69
C GLN A 106 -10.51 5.75 5.11
N GLN A 107 -11.71 6.28 5.22
CA GLN A 107 -12.40 6.45 6.50
C GLN A 107 -13.47 5.40 6.67
N THR A 108 -13.50 4.78 7.84
CA THR A 108 -14.57 3.87 8.27
C THR A 108 -15.07 4.32 9.63
N THR A 109 -16.39 4.39 9.78
CA THR A 109 -17.07 4.74 11.04
C THR A 109 -17.97 3.60 11.46
N CYS A 110 -18.09 3.35 12.77
CA CYS A 110 -18.87 2.23 13.26
C CYS A 110 -19.71 2.59 14.51
N PRO A 111 -21.04 2.66 14.39
CA PRO A 111 -21.92 2.98 15.51
C PRO A 111 -22.10 1.79 16.46
N GLY A 112 -21.39 1.81 17.59
CA GLY A 112 -21.65 0.92 18.74
C GLY A 112 -21.41 -0.57 18.48
N LEU A 113 -20.55 -0.91 17.53
CA LEU A 113 -20.17 -2.26 17.13
C LEU A 113 -18.64 -2.38 17.06
N ASP A 114 -18.13 -3.59 16.83
CA ASP A 114 -16.70 -3.83 16.73
C ASP A 114 -16.18 -3.27 15.40
N LEU A 115 -15.18 -2.40 15.50
CA LEU A 115 -14.51 -1.76 14.37
C LEU A 115 -13.13 -2.39 14.17
N ASP A 116 -12.95 -3.09 13.05
CA ASP A 116 -11.63 -3.58 12.65
C ASP A 116 -11.26 -3.12 11.24
N VAL A 117 -10.18 -2.37 11.16
CA VAL A 117 -9.77 -1.65 9.96
C VAL A 117 -8.26 -1.56 9.94
N ASP A 118 -7.62 -2.24 8.99
CA ASP A 118 -6.17 -2.20 8.86
C ASP A 118 -5.70 -2.40 7.42
N PHE A 119 -4.41 -2.16 7.19
CA PHE A 119 -3.71 -2.56 5.99
C PHE A 119 -3.26 -4.02 6.08
N TYR A 120 -3.34 -4.74 4.97
CA TYR A 120 -2.56 -5.96 4.77
C TYR A 120 -1.11 -5.57 4.47
N THR A 121 -0.34 -5.28 5.52
CA THR A 121 1.00 -4.70 5.42
C THR A 121 2.02 -5.64 4.75
N ASP A 122 1.80 -6.95 4.78
CA ASP A 122 2.68 -7.95 4.18
C ASP A 122 2.57 -7.99 2.64
N VAL A 123 1.37 -7.75 2.09
CA VAL A 123 1.14 -7.68 0.63
C VAL A 123 1.13 -6.25 0.08
N SER A 124 1.13 -5.25 0.96
CA SER A 124 1.29 -3.84 0.58
C SER A 124 2.76 -3.48 0.49
N GLY A 125 3.19 -2.83 -0.58
CA GLY A 125 4.61 -2.53 -0.77
C GLY A 125 4.95 -1.89 -2.10
N VAL A 126 6.23 -1.94 -2.44
CA VAL A 126 6.81 -1.32 -3.63
C VAL A 126 7.72 -2.33 -4.32
N ALA A 127 7.58 -2.46 -5.64
CA ALA A 127 8.44 -3.32 -6.46
C ALA A 127 8.51 -2.79 -7.90
N ASP A 128 9.58 -3.11 -8.63
CA ASP A 128 9.68 -2.91 -10.08
C ASP A 128 9.21 -4.19 -10.79
N LEU A 129 7.89 -4.31 -10.93
CA LEU A 129 7.18 -5.53 -11.34
C LEU A 129 7.42 -5.88 -12.80
N ASP A 130 7.57 -4.88 -13.67
CA ASP A 130 7.83 -5.07 -15.10
C ASP A 130 9.31 -4.85 -15.50
N GLN A 131 10.19 -4.65 -14.52
CA GLN A 131 11.65 -4.49 -14.68
C GLN A 131 12.04 -3.30 -15.55
N ASN A 132 11.21 -2.26 -15.56
CA ASN A 132 11.47 -1.06 -16.32
C ASN A 132 12.32 -0.05 -15.50
N GLY A 133 12.50 -0.26 -14.20
CA GLY A 133 13.26 0.62 -13.29
C GLY A 133 12.44 1.75 -12.67
N ALA A 134 11.14 1.84 -12.94
CA ALA A 134 10.17 2.61 -12.16
C ALA A 134 9.48 1.68 -11.17
N ALA A 135 9.08 2.20 -10.03
CA ALA A 135 8.42 1.37 -9.03
C ALA A 135 6.89 1.39 -9.18
N GLU A 136 6.28 0.22 -9.10
CA GLU A 136 4.86 0.04 -8.84
C GLU A 136 4.60 -0.09 -7.35
N VAL A 137 3.55 0.58 -6.90
CA VAL A 137 3.13 0.62 -5.49
C VAL A 137 1.82 -0.14 -5.35
N THR A 138 1.74 -1.08 -4.41
CA THR A 138 0.52 -1.81 -4.08
C THR A 138 0.12 -1.53 -2.64
N VAL A 139 -1.15 -1.22 -2.41
CA VAL A 139 -1.73 -1.00 -1.09
C VAL A 139 -2.99 -1.86 -0.99
N ALA A 140 -3.08 -2.67 0.05
CA ALA A 140 -4.25 -3.49 0.34
C ALA A 140 -4.71 -3.23 1.78
N SER A 141 -6.02 -3.08 1.97
CA SER A 141 -6.66 -2.83 3.26
C SER A 141 -7.93 -3.64 3.40
N HIS A 142 -8.40 -3.74 4.64
CA HIS A 142 -9.74 -4.18 4.95
C HIS A 142 -10.45 -3.22 5.90
N ALA A 143 -11.77 -3.31 5.91
CA ALA A 143 -12.61 -2.61 6.86
C ALA A 143 -13.80 -3.49 7.27
N PHE A 144 -14.14 -3.43 8.55
CA PHE A 144 -15.24 -4.15 9.15
C PHE A 144 -15.88 -3.29 10.24
N CYS A 145 -17.20 -3.30 10.25
CA CYS A 145 -18.03 -2.73 11.30
C CYS A 145 -19.20 -3.67 11.52
N GLY A 146 -19.17 -4.43 12.61
CA GLY A 146 -20.16 -5.48 12.85
C GLY A 146 -20.03 -6.08 14.24
N GLY A 147 -20.96 -6.96 14.59
CA GLY A 147 -20.99 -7.64 15.90
C GLY A 147 -21.01 -9.17 15.79
N GLY A 148 -20.71 -9.70 14.60
CA GLY A 148 -20.84 -11.12 14.29
C GLY A 148 -19.84 -11.61 13.26
N VAL A 149 -20.16 -12.74 12.65
CA VAL A 149 -19.35 -13.37 11.61
C VAL A 149 -19.82 -12.85 10.25
N GLU A 150 -19.18 -11.79 9.77
CA GLU A 150 -19.56 -11.09 8.55
C GLU A 150 -18.32 -10.81 7.69
N PRO A 151 -18.44 -10.84 6.35
CA PRO A 151 -17.34 -10.49 5.47
C PRO A 151 -16.78 -9.09 5.71
N HIS A 152 -15.47 -8.97 5.58
CA HIS A 152 -14.76 -7.69 5.63
C HIS A 152 -14.74 -7.08 4.25
N ASP A 153 -14.96 -5.78 4.14
CA ASP A 153 -14.70 -5.07 2.89
C ASP A 153 -13.19 -5.08 2.62
N ILE A 154 -12.79 -5.44 1.41
CA ILE A 154 -11.40 -5.47 0.96
C ILE A 154 -11.22 -4.42 -0.14
N ALA A 155 -10.17 -3.61 -0.02
CA ALA A 155 -9.71 -2.71 -1.07
C ALA A 155 -8.25 -2.99 -1.39
N ILE A 156 -7.94 -3.18 -2.68
CA ILE A 156 -6.57 -3.30 -3.19
C ILE A 156 -6.40 -2.27 -4.29
N GLU A 157 -5.36 -1.45 -4.19
CA GLU A 157 -4.99 -0.47 -5.20
C GLU A 157 -3.51 -0.63 -5.58
N MET A 158 -3.23 -0.74 -6.88
CA MET A 158 -1.89 -0.66 -7.44
C MET A 158 -1.74 0.59 -8.29
N ARG A 159 -0.61 1.28 -8.13
CA ARG A 159 -0.22 2.46 -8.91
C ARG A 159 1.04 2.20 -9.70
N ASP A 160 0.97 2.46 -11.00
CA ASP A 160 2.11 2.53 -11.93
C ASP A 160 2.16 3.97 -12.48
N GLY A 161 3.01 4.79 -11.86
CA GLY A 161 3.03 6.23 -12.08
C GLY A 161 1.65 6.86 -11.79
N GLN A 162 0.98 7.36 -12.84
CA GLN A 162 -0.36 7.96 -12.75
C GLN A 162 -1.50 6.96 -13.00
N ARG A 163 -1.18 5.73 -13.43
CA ARG A 163 -2.19 4.70 -13.69
C ARG A 163 -2.57 4.03 -12.39
N VAL A 164 -3.87 3.94 -12.13
CA VAL A 164 -4.44 3.32 -10.93
C VAL A 164 -5.26 2.11 -11.34
N TYR A 165 -5.03 1.00 -10.66
CA TYR A 165 -5.74 -0.27 -10.85
C TYR A 165 -6.28 -0.71 -9.50
N SER A 166 -7.55 -1.09 -9.43
CA SER A 166 -8.15 -1.46 -8.14
C SER A 166 -9.02 -2.69 -8.21
N ILE A 167 -9.06 -3.38 -7.07
CA ILE A 167 -10.01 -4.43 -6.73
C ILE A 167 -10.74 -3.97 -5.47
N THR A 168 -12.06 -4.01 -5.48
CA THR A 168 -12.90 -3.90 -4.27
C THR A 168 -13.71 -5.17 -4.14
N GLY A 169 -14.03 -5.57 -2.91
CA GLY A 169 -14.76 -6.81 -2.70
C GLY A 169 -14.98 -7.10 -1.24
N GLN A 170 -15.36 -8.34 -0.93
CA GLN A 170 -15.52 -8.81 0.43
C GLN A 170 -14.64 -10.04 0.68
N SER A 171 -14.21 -10.24 1.92
CA SER A 171 -13.59 -11.50 2.32
C SER A 171 -14.57 -12.66 2.18
N LEU A 172 -14.05 -13.86 1.98
CA LEU A 172 -14.83 -15.08 1.92
C LEU A 172 -14.75 -15.77 3.28
N ILE A 173 -15.91 -16.00 3.87
CA ILE A 173 -16.06 -16.74 5.12
C ILE A 173 -16.73 -18.08 4.80
N THR A 174 -16.29 -19.15 5.45
CA THR A 174 -16.89 -20.49 5.31
C THR A 174 -17.17 -21.06 6.70
N PRO A 175 -18.32 -20.74 7.31
CA PRO A 175 -18.68 -21.28 8.61
C PRO A 175 -18.92 -22.79 8.55
N ALA A 176 -18.70 -23.49 9.66
CA ALA A 176 -18.81 -24.95 9.70
C ALA A 176 -20.27 -25.40 9.53
N GLY A 177 -20.56 -26.11 8.44
CA GLY A 177 -21.91 -26.64 8.17
C GLY A 177 -22.87 -25.63 7.53
N GLU A 178 -22.37 -24.46 7.14
CA GLU A 178 -23.13 -23.42 6.43
C GLU A 178 -22.51 -23.16 5.03
N ASP A 179 -23.28 -22.50 4.17
CA ASP A 179 -22.79 -22.07 2.87
C ASP A 179 -21.78 -20.91 3.04
N PRO A 180 -20.76 -20.78 2.18
CA PRO A 180 -19.85 -19.65 2.21
C PRO A 180 -20.57 -18.31 2.00
N ILE A 181 -20.11 -17.27 2.71
CA ILE A 181 -20.65 -15.91 2.64
C ILE A 181 -19.52 -14.96 2.24
N GLY A 182 -19.81 -14.02 1.35
CA GLY A 182 -18.85 -13.05 0.85
C GLY A 182 -17.99 -13.57 -0.32
N GLY A 183 -16.81 -12.98 -0.50
CA GLY A 183 -15.88 -13.32 -1.58
C GLY A 183 -16.18 -12.62 -2.90
N GLU A 184 -17.18 -11.73 -2.94
CA GLU A 184 -17.45 -10.89 -4.10
C GLU A 184 -16.21 -10.07 -4.45
N ARG A 185 -15.97 -9.92 -5.75
CA ARG A 185 -14.83 -9.18 -6.27
C ARG A 185 -15.25 -8.32 -7.44
N GLN A 186 -14.81 -7.07 -7.44
CA GLN A 186 -15.04 -6.10 -8.49
C GLN A 186 -13.73 -5.46 -8.94
N ASP A 187 -13.33 -5.76 -10.16
CA ASP A 187 -12.17 -5.13 -10.80
C ASP A 187 -12.57 -3.82 -11.47
N SER A 188 -11.71 -2.81 -11.29
CA SER A 188 -11.85 -1.52 -11.99
C SER A 188 -11.78 -1.69 -13.51
N ALA A 189 -12.34 -0.73 -14.25
CA ALA A 189 -12.25 -0.73 -15.71
C ALA A 189 -10.79 -0.67 -16.20
N SER A 190 -9.93 0.06 -15.49
CA SER A 190 -8.50 0.14 -15.79
C SER A 190 -7.79 -1.20 -15.57
N LEU A 191 -8.14 -1.95 -14.52
CA LEU A 191 -7.58 -3.27 -14.23
C LEU A 191 -8.00 -4.29 -15.28
N LYS A 192 -9.28 -4.31 -15.68
CA LYS A 192 -9.78 -5.19 -16.75
C LYS A 192 -9.06 -4.99 -18.07
N ALA A 193 -8.64 -3.75 -18.37
CA ALA A 193 -7.89 -3.38 -19.56
C ALA A 193 -6.36 -3.41 -19.37
N ALA A 194 -5.86 -3.79 -18.19
CA ALA A 194 -4.44 -3.69 -17.87
C ALA A 194 -3.58 -4.76 -18.56
N PRO A 195 -2.26 -4.50 -18.70
CA PRO A 195 -1.30 -5.51 -19.12
C PRO A 195 -1.42 -6.80 -18.29
N ALA A 196 -1.06 -7.93 -18.89
CA ALA A 196 -1.20 -9.23 -18.23
C ALA A 196 -0.44 -9.34 -16.90
N TRP A 197 0.73 -8.70 -16.80
CA TRP A 197 1.52 -8.69 -15.56
C TRP A 197 0.84 -7.93 -14.42
N VAL A 198 0.13 -6.83 -14.72
CA VAL A 198 -0.66 -6.07 -13.73
C VAL A 198 -1.80 -6.94 -13.21
N ARG A 199 -2.57 -7.56 -14.12
CA ARG A 199 -3.69 -8.43 -13.74
C ARG A 199 -3.21 -9.61 -12.90
N ALA A 200 -2.12 -10.27 -13.32
CA ALA A 200 -1.53 -11.38 -12.58
C ALA A 200 -1.06 -10.98 -11.17
N HIS A 201 -0.42 -9.81 -11.02
CA HIS A 201 -0.01 -9.29 -9.71
C HIS A 201 -1.23 -9.02 -8.82
N MET A 202 -2.22 -8.27 -9.32
CA MET A 202 -3.43 -7.94 -8.58
C MET A 202 -4.24 -9.19 -8.19
N ASP A 203 -4.31 -10.20 -9.07
CA ASP A 203 -4.89 -11.51 -8.78
C ASP A 203 -4.15 -12.22 -7.65
N ALA A 204 -2.81 -12.22 -7.68
CA ALA A 204 -1.99 -12.86 -6.65
C ALA A 204 -2.14 -12.17 -5.28
N VAL A 205 -2.28 -10.84 -5.25
CA VAL A 205 -2.55 -10.10 -4.01
C VAL A 205 -3.95 -10.45 -3.48
N TRP A 206 -4.98 -10.44 -4.34
CA TRP A 206 -6.33 -10.83 -3.95
C TRP A 206 -6.38 -12.23 -3.33
N GLN A 207 -5.76 -13.22 -4.00
CA GLN A 207 -5.73 -14.61 -3.53
C GLN A 207 -5.06 -14.77 -2.16
N GLN A 208 -4.15 -13.87 -1.79
CA GLN A 208 -3.51 -13.90 -0.48
C GLN A 208 -4.38 -13.35 0.65
N VAL A 209 -5.33 -12.45 0.35
CA VAL A 209 -6.07 -11.70 1.38
C VAL A 209 -7.54 -12.12 1.52
N TYR A 210 -8.19 -12.54 0.43
CA TYR A 210 -9.65 -12.71 0.43
C TYR A 210 -10.18 -13.83 1.34
N GLN A 211 -9.35 -14.78 1.75
CA GLN A 211 -9.72 -15.85 2.68
C GLN A 211 -9.10 -15.69 4.07
N ARG A 212 -8.40 -14.58 4.35
CA ARG A 212 -7.72 -14.42 5.63
C ARG A 212 -8.75 -14.36 6.77
N PRO A 213 -8.53 -15.13 7.85
CA PRO A 213 -9.33 -14.99 9.05
C PRO A 213 -9.07 -13.60 9.65
N TRP A 214 -10.13 -12.97 10.11
CA TRP A 214 -10.10 -11.67 10.78
C TRP A 214 -9.31 -11.67 12.10
N SER A 215 -9.13 -12.84 12.74
CA SER A 215 -8.79 -12.93 14.17
C SER A 215 -7.32 -13.15 14.52
N GLU A 216 -6.36 -13.19 13.59
CA GLU A 216 -4.95 -13.39 14.01
C GLU A 216 -4.38 -12.22 14.82
N THR A 217 -4.99 -11.02 14.74
CA THR A 217 -4.67 -9.91 15.65
C THR A 217 -5.35 -10.07 17.03
N ALA A 218 -6.55 -10.66 17.09
CA ALA A 218 -7.32 -10.83 18.33
C ALA A 218 -6.88 -12.03 19.20
N LEU A 219 -6.12 -12.97 18.63
CA LEU A 219 -5.59 -14.13 19.35
C LEU A 219 -4.19 -13.90 19.93
N GLN A 220 -3.42 -12.92 19.42
CA GLN A 220 -2.11 -12.58 19.98
C GLN A 220 -2.22 -11.90 21.35
N ASP A 221 -3.29 -11.14 21.60
CA ASP A 221 -3.54 -10.50 22.92
C ASP A 221 -4.03 -11.49 23.99
N GLN A 222 -4.43 -12.71 23.62
CA GLN A 222 -4.93 -13.72 24.56
C GLN A 222 -3.86 -14.74 24.98
N ASP A 223 -2.81 -14.92 24.17
CA ASP A 223 -1.70 -15.82 24.49
C ASP A 223 -0.66 -15.17 25.42
N GLU A 224 -0.55 -13.84 25.48
CA GLU A 224 0.33 -13.14 26.45
C GLU A 224 -0.26 -13.02 27.86
N ALA A 225 -1.58 -13.20 28.04
CA ALA A 225 -2.24 -13.16 29.35
C ALA A 225 -2.28 -14.53 30.06
N ALA A 226 -1.79 -15.60 29.42
CA ALA A 226 -1.88 -16.97 29.93
C ALA A 226 -0.60 -17.48 30.63
N ASP A 227 0.45 -16.67 30.73
CA ASP A 227 1.77 -17.11 31.23
C ASP A 227 2.29 -16.29 32.44
N GLU A 228 1.42 -16.03 33.43
CA GLU A 228 1.87 -15.71 34.81
C GLU A 228 1.78 -16.97 35.69
N PRO A 229 2.91 -17.62 36.03
CA PRO A 229 2.92 -18.69 37.03
C PRO A 229 3.17 -18.12 38.44
N GLY A 230 2.17 -18.27 39.32
CA GLY A 230 2.36 -18.42 40.78
C GLY A 230 2.18 -17.19 41.65
#